data_AF-A0ABD0QB63-F1
#
_entry.id   AF-A0ABD0QB63-F1
#
_cell.length_a   1.000
_cell.length_b   1.000
_cell.length_c   1.000
_cell.angle_alpha   90.00
_cell.angle_beta   90.00
_cell.angle_gamma   90.00
#
_symmetry.space_group_name_H-M   'P 1'
#
loop_
_entity.id
_entity.type
_entity.pdbx_description
1 polymer ?
#
loop_
_entity_poly.entity_id
_entity_poly.type
_entity_poly.pdbx_seq_one_letter_code
_entity_poly.pdbx_strand_id
1 'polypeptide(L)'
;GAHVTINARSDDDVEPAAIMEKVAKGSGVNYNVHKESKQNNNYEPPGRVGSVYKKVSALHEIQGTERDNFWAQAEQDEKNRRQEERRKANEERQRVEKERREQEAREAKERERRQKEREKEIDQQRR
;
A
#
# COMPACT_ATOMS: atom_id res chain seq x y z
N GLY A 1 56.57 -57.84 19.26
CA GLY A 1 56.92 -56.60 18.53
C GLY A 1 57.38 -55.56 19.54
N ALA A 2 58.21 -54.60 19.15
CA ALA A 2 58.67 -53.54 20.05
C ALA A 2 57.53 -52.57 20.41
N HIS A 3 57.39 -52.22 21.69
CA HIS A 3 56.36 -51.29 22.18
C HIS A 3 56.78 -49.82 22.05
N VAL A 4 58.07 -49.52 22.19
CA VAL A 4 58.66 -48.19 22.06
C VAL A 4 60.02 -48.34 21.39
N THR A 5 60.29 -47.55 20.35
CA THR A 5 61.59 -47.49 19.67
C THR A 5 62.24 -46.14 19.96
N ILE A 6 63.46 -46.14 20.50
CA ILE A 6 64.19 -44.94 20.88
C ILE A 6 65.42 -44.81 19.99
N ASN A 7 65.55 -43.69 19.30
CA ASN A 7 66.78 -43.34 18.58
C ASN A 7 67.67 -42.53 19.53
N ALA A 8 68.87 -43.02 19.83
CA ALA A 8 69.85 -42.34 20.68
C ALA A 8 70.99 -41.74 19.85
N ARG A 9 71.41 -40.51 20.16
CA ARG A 9 72.56 -39.83 19.53
C ARG A 9 73.66 -39.45 20.52
N SER A 10 73.38 -39.45 21.81
CA SER A 10 74.34 -39.28 22.92
C SER A 10 74.00 -40.22 24.08
N ASP A 11 74.91 -40.37 25.04
CA ASP A 11 74.71 -41.26 26.21
C ASP A 11 73.52 -40.83 27.09
N ASP A 12 73.16 -39.54 27.07
CA ASP A 12 71.97 -39.03 27.77
C ASP A 12 70.65 -39.67 27.28
N ASP A 13 70.59 -40.08 26.00
CA ASP A 13 69.38 -40.69 25.42
C ASP A 13 69.12 -42.12 25.90
N VAL A 14 70.15 -42.77 26.45
CA VAL A 14 70.10 -44.15 26.98
C VAL A 14 70.11 -44.19 28.51
N GLU A 15 70.04 -43.02 29.17
CA GLU A 15 69.90 -42.95 30.62
C GLU A 15 68.61 -43.65 31.09
N PRO A 16 68.64 -44.42 32.19
CA PRO A 16 67.48 -45.17 32.67
C PRO A 16 66.25 -44.29 32.88
N ALA A 17 66.46 -43.05 33.35
CA ALA A 17 65.39 -42.07 33.55
C ALA A 17 64.71 -41.68 32.22
N ALA A 18 65.50 -41.40 31.19
CA ALA A 18 65.01 -41.01 29.87
C ALA A 18 64.24 -42.15 29.18
N ILE A 19 64.70 -43.39 29.34
CA ILE A 19 64.01 -44.58 28.83
C ILE A 19 62.66 -44.74 29.53
N MET A 20 62.62 -44.66 30.86
CA MET A 20 61.39 -44.83 31.64
C MET A 20 60.34 -43.77 31.30
N GLU A 21 60.74 -42.53 31.07
CA GLU A 21 59.83 -41.46 30.65
C GLU A 21 59.22 -41.74 29.27
N LYS A 22 60.05 -42.14 28.29
CA LYS A 22 59.58 -42.48 26.94
C LYS A 22 58.64 -43.69 26.96
N VAL A 23 58.93 -44.69 27.79
CA VAL A 23 58.06 -45.86 28.00
C VAL A 23 56.74 -45.45 28.67
N ALA A 24 56.76 -44.60 29.69
CA ALA A 24 55.56 -44.12 30.36
C ALA A 24 54.64 -43.34 29.41
N LYS A 25 55.20 -42.48 28.55
CA LYS A 25 54.43 -41.73 27.54
C LYS A 25 53.91 -42.63 26.42
N GLY A 26 54.69 -43.64 26.00
CA GLY A 26 54.30 -44.60 24.96
C GLY A 26 53.32 -45.67 25.42
N SER A 27 53.22 -45.91 26.74
CA SER A 27 52.29 -46.85 27.35
C SER A 27 50.86 -46.28 27.36
N GLY A 28 50.24 -46.25 26.18
CA GLY A 28 48.82 -46.52 25.90
C GLY A 28 47.68 -45.84 26.67
N VAL A 29 47.90 -44.92 27.62
CA VAL A 29 46.82 -44.38 28.46
C VAL A 29 47.01 -42.92 28.89
N ASN A 30 47.57 -42.06 28.04
CA ASN A 30 47.48 -40.61 28.25
C ASN A 30 46.21 -40.06 27.58
N TYR A 31 45.05 -40.51 28.04
CA TYR A 31 43.80 -39.84 27.70
C TYR A 31 43.77 -38.50 28.45
N ASN A 32 44.10 -37.43 27.74
CA ASN A 32 43.63 -36.10 28.15
C ASN A 32 42.14 -36.03 27.80
N VAL A 33 41.30 -36.72 28.58
CA VAL A 33 39.87 -36.44 28.58
C VAL A 33 39.77 -34.98 28.95
N HIS A 34 39.41 -34.14 27.96
CA HIS A 34 39.25 -32.70 28.06
C HIS A 34 38.80 -32.29 29.47
N LYS A 35 39.77 -31.97 30.34
CA LYS A 35 39.51 -31.30 31.62
C LYS A 35 39.34 -29.81 31.36
N GLU A 36 38.64 -29.48 30.28
CA GLU A 36 38.13 -28.13 30.11
C GLU A 36 37.17 -27.92 31.28
N SER A 37 37.50 -26.94 32.12
CA SER A 37 36.61 -26.51 33.18
C SER A 37 35.21 -26.34 32.60
N LYS A 38 34.18 -26.84 33.28
CA LYS A 38 32.77 -26.69 32.87
C LYS A 38 32.31 -25.24 32.73
N GLN A 39 33.19 -24.25 32.87
CA GLN A 39 32.93 -22.83 32.69
C GLN A 39 32.55 -22.45 31.26
N ASN A 40 32.92 -23.24 30.25
CA ASN A 40 32.53 -22.99 28.85
C ASN A 40 31.47 -23.97 28.31
N ASN A 41 30.75 -24.69 29.18
CA ASN A 41 29.55 -25.44 28.77
C ASN A 41 28.30 -24.55 28.64
N ASN A 42 28.43 -23.23 28.73
CA ASN A 42 27.35 -22.27 28.51
C ASN A 42 27.13 -21.97 27.02
N TYR A 43 27.42 -22.90 26.12
CA TYR A 43 26.93 -22.80 24.74
C TYR A 43 25.61 -23.55 24.66
N GLU A 44 24.54 -22.87 25.06
CA GLU A 44 23.18 -23.33 24.76
C GLU A 44 23.02 -23.29 23.23
N PRO A 45 22.65 -24.40 22.57
CA PRO A 45 22.40 -24.40 21.14
C PRO A 45 21.39 -23.30 20.83
N PRO A 46 21.61 -22.41 19.83
CA PRO A 46 20.63 -21.40 19.50
C PRO A 46 19.28 -22.08 19.26
N GLY A 47 18.30 -21.71 20.07
CA GLY A 47 16.97 -22.30 20.02
C GLY A 47 16.37 -22.20 18.62
N ARG A 48 15.39 -23.07 18.31
CA ARG A 48 14.72 -23.08 17.00
C ARG A 48 14.26 -21.67 16.64
N VAL A 49 14.86 -21.08 15.62
CA VAL A 49 14.42 -19.79 15.08
C VAL A 49 13.06 -19.99 14.44
N GLY A 50 12.05 -19.31 14.97
CA GLY A 50 10.73 -19.27 14.37
C GLY A 50 10.76 -18.48 13.06
N SER A 51 9.84 -18.79 12.14
CA SER A 51 9.63 -17.92 10.99
C SER A 51 9.04 -16.59 11.45
N VAL A 52 9.66 -15.48 11.04
CA VAL A 52 9.12 -14.11 11.22
C VAL A 52 7.92 -13.86 10.27
N TYR A 53 7.64 -14.80 9.36
CA TYR A 53 6.59 -14.68 8.36
C TYR A 53 5.22 -14.43 8.99
N LYS A 54 4.64 -13.28 8.67
CA LYS A 54 3.24 -12.96 8.95
C LYS A 54 2.48 -13.09 7.65
N LYS A 55 1.46 -13.95 7.63
CA LYS A 55 0.55 -14.05 6.49
C LYS A 55 -0.16 -12.71 6.33
N VAL A 56 0.00 -12.10 5.16
CA VAL A 56 -0.76 -10.92 4.78
C VAL A 56 -2.22 -11.33 4.60
N SER A 57 -3.12 -10.75 5.40
CA SER A 57 -4.56 -10.97 5.28
C SER A 57 -5.14 -9.94 4.33
N ALA A 58 -5.81 -10.39 3.27
CA ALA A 58 -6.46 -9.50 2.30
C ALA A 58 -7.46 -8.54 2.96
N LEU A 59 -8.11 -8.96 4.06
CA LEU A 59 -9.00 -8.11 4.85
C LEU A 59 -8.28 -6.95 5.56
N HIS A 60 -6.98 -7.09 5.86
CA HIS A 60 -6.17 -6.04 6.49
C HIS A 60 -5.53 -5.08 5.47
N GLU A 61 -5.28 -5.50 4.23
CA GLU A 61 -4.68 -4.65 3.19
C GLU A 61 -5.71 -3.93 2.33
N ILE A 62 -6.87 -4.54 2.08
CA ILE A 62 -7.96 -3.87 1.37
C ILE A 62 -8.58 -2.88 2.35
N GLN A 63 -7.96 -1.70 2.47
CA GLN A 63 -8.56 -0.52 3.08
C GLN A 63 -9.74 -0.08 2.22
N GLY A 64 -10.85 -0.83 2.30
CA GLY A 64 -12.05 -0.62 1.50
C GLY A 64 -12.61 0.80 1.62
N THR A 65 -12.31 1.47 2.73
CA THR A 65 -12.63 2.87 2.97
C THR A 65 -12.08 3.82 1.90
N GLU A 66 -10.84 3.62 1.43
CA GLU A 66 -10.25 4.55 0.43
C GLU A 66 -10.87 4.38 -0.95
N ARG A 67 -11.18 3.13 -1.33
CA ARG A 67 -11.83 2.82 -2.60
C ARG A 67 -13.30 3.24 -2.61
N ASP A 68 -14.01 3.02 -1.52
CA ASP A 68 -15.42 3.38 -1.43
C ASP A 68 -15.58 4.91 -1.37
N ASN A 69 -14.64 5.62 -0.75
CA ASN A 69 -14.55 7.10 -0.81
C ASN A 69 -14.31 7.60 -2.24
N PHE A 70 -13.46 6.93 -3.03
CA PHE A 70 -13.21 7.31 -4.42
C PHE A 70 -14.48 7.24 -5.27
N TRP A 71 -15.24 6.15 -5.17
CA TRP A 71 -16.49 6.00 -5.93
C TRP A 71 -17.57 6.97 -5.45
N ALA A 72 -17.69 7.20 -4.15
CA ALA A 72 -18.62 8.18 -3.59
C ALA A 72 -18.30 9.60 -4.08
N GLN A 73 -17.02 9.98 -4.11
CA GLN A 73 -16.58 11.27 -4.65
C GLN A 73 -16.87 11.38 -6.15
N ALA A 74 -16.52 10.35 -6.93
CA ALA A 74 -16.74 10.34 -8.38
C ALA A 74 -18.24 10.41 -8.74
N GLU A 75 -19.11 9.71 -8.00
CA GLU A 75 -20.56 9.78 -8.20
C GLU A 75 -21.11 11.17 -7.90
N GLN A 76 -20.63 11.80 -6.82
CA GLN A 76 -21.04 13.14 -6.43
C GLN A 76 -20.60 14.19 -7.47
N ASP A 77 -19.38 14.08 -7.99
CA ASP A 77 -18.86 14.98 -9.02
C ASP A 77 -19.64 14.85 -10.34
N GLU A 78 -19.95 13.62 -10.77
CA GLU A 78 -20.77 13.38 -11.97
C GLU A 78 -22.21 13.90 -11.79
N LYS A 79 -22.78 13.76 -10.59
CA LYS A 79 -24.10 14.32 -10.26
C LYS A 79 -24.09 15.85 -10.34
N ASN A 80 -23.05 16.49 -9.80
CA ASN A 80 -22.90 17.94 -9.85
C ASN A 80 -22.79 18.44 -11.30
N ARG A 81 -21.97 17.76 -12.13
CA ARG A 81 -21.83 18.09 -13.56
C ARG A 81 -23.17 18.04 -14.28
N ARG A 82 -23.94 16.95 -14.10
CA ARG A 82 -25.28 16.82 -14.71
C ARG A 82 -26.26 17.86 -14.22
N GLN A 83 -26.22 18.22 -12.94
CA GLN A 83 -27.09 19.27 -12.40
C GLN A 83 -26.75 20.64 -12.98
N GLU A 84 -25.47 20.97 -13.12
CA GLU A 84 -25.04 22.24 -13.70
C GLU A 84 -25.41 22.35 -15.18
N GLU A 85 -25.23 21.28 -15.96
CA GLU A 85 -25.67 21.21 -17.37
C GLU A 85 -27.18 21.40 -17.48
N ARG A 86 -27.97 20.68 -16.65
CA ARG A 86 -29.44 20.85 -16.60
C ARG A 86 -29.85 22.26 -16.20
N ARG A 87 -29.13 22.87 -15.24
CA ARG A 87 -29.39 24.25 -14.81
C ARG A 87 -29.16 25.22 -15.96
N LYS A 88 -28.00 25.16 -16.61
CA LYS A 88 -27.67 26.02 -17.76
C LYS A 88 -28.67 25.86 -18.90
N ALA A 89 -29.02 24.61 -19.26
CA ALA A 89 -30.02 24.35 -20.31
C ALA A 89 -31.42 24.90 -19.95
N ASN A 90 -31.83 24.81 -18.69
CA ASN A 90 -33.10 25.38 -18.23
C ASN A 90 -33.06 26.92 -18.24
N GLU A 91 -31.97 27.53 -17.80
CA GLU A 91 -31.80 28.99 -17.83
C GLU A 91 -31.84 29.53 -19.26
N GLU A 92 -31.16 28.86 -20.20
CA GLU A 92 -31.20 29.21 -21.63
C GLU A 92 -32.62 29.08 -22.19
N ARG A 93 -33.30 27.97 -21.91
CA ARG A 93 -34.70 27.77 -22.32
C ARG A 93 -35.61 28.87 -21.78
N GLN A 94 -35.50 29.20 -20.50
CA GLN A 94 -36.30 30.27 -19.89
C GLN A 94 -36.01 31.63 -20.51
N ARG A 95 -34.74 31.93 -20.81
CA ARG A 95 -34.35 33.17 -21.46
C ARG A 95 -34.96 33.30 -22.86
N VAL A 96 -34.86 32.25 -23.68
CA VAL A 96 -35.43 32.21 -25.03
C VAL A 96 -36.96 32.30 -24.97
N GLU A 97 -37.61 31.61 -24.04
CA GLU A 97 -39.05 31.66 -23.87
C GLU A 97 -39.53 33.06 -23.45
N LYS A 98 -38.80 33.71 -22.54
CA LYS A 98 -39.10 35.08 -22.13
C LYS A 98 -38.97 36.06 -23.30
N GLU A 99 -37.89 35.95 -24.08
CA GLU A 99 -37.67 36.79 -25.27
C GLU A 99 -38.79 36.59 -26.30
N ARG A 100 -39.16 35.33 -26.59
CA ARG A 100 -40.29 35.01 -27.49
C ARG A 100 -41.59 35.63 -26.99
N ARG A 101 -41.87 35.50 -25.69
CA ARG A 101 -43.09 36.05 -25.06
C ARG A 101 -43.13 37.58 -25.11
N GLU A 102 -41.99 38.24 -24.91
CA GLU A 102 -41.89 39.70 -25.00
C GLU A 102 -42.13 40.21 -26.43
N GLN A 103 -41.57 39.52 -27.44
CA GLN A 103 -41.82 39.82 -28.86
C GLN A 103 -43.29 39.64 -29.22
N GLU A 104 -43.89 38.49 -28.87
CA GLU A 104 -45.30 38.21 -29.12
C GLU A 104 -46.22 39.24 -28.43
N ALA A 105 -45.91 39.62 -27.19
CA ALA A 105 -46.66 40.65 -26.47
C ALA A 105 -46.53 42.04 -27.13
N ARG A 106 -45.36 42.36 -27.70
CA ARG A 106 -45.16 43.62 -28.43
C ARG A 106 -45.95 43.65 -29.73
N GLU A 107 -45.91 42.57 -30.50
CA GLU A 107 -46.67 42.42 -31.74
C GLU A 107 -48.18 42.42 -31.47
N ALA A 108 -48.64 41.76 -30.40
CA ALA A 108 -50.04 41.76 -29.99
C ALA A 108 -50.54 43.18 -29.66
N LYS A 109 -49.75 43.96 -28.90
CA LYS A 109 -50.07 45.37 -28.60
C LYS A 109 -50.13 46.23 -29.85
N GLU A 110 -49.23 46.01 -30.82
CA GLU A 110 -49.25 46.74 -32.07
C GLU A 110 -50.48 46.38 -32.93
N ARG A 111 -50.83 45.10 -33.01
CA ARG A 111 -52.05 44.63 -33.68
C ARG A 111 -53.30 45.24 -33.06
N GLU A 112 -53.39 45.26 -31.74
CA GLU A 112 -54.50 45.87 -31.00
C GLU A 112 -54.59 47.38 -31.30
N ARG A 113 -53.46 48.10 -31.32
CA ARG A 113 -53.44 49.54 -31.66
C ARG A 113 -53.97 49.78 -33.08
N ARG A 114 -53.49 48.99 -34.06
CA ARG A 114 -53.96 49.08 -35.46
C ARG A 114 -55.44 48.72 -35.60
N GLN A 115 -55.94 47.74 -34.85
CA GLN A 115 -57.37 47.39 -34.85
C GLN A 115 -58.21 48.54 -34.28
N LYS A 116 -57.80 49.10 -33.13
CA LYS A 116 -58.48 50.24 -32.50
C LYS A 116 -58.48 51.49 -33.37
N GLU A 117 -57.41 51.75 -34.12
CA GLU A 117 -57.36 52.83 -35.10
C GLU A 117 -58.36 52.61 -36.24
N ARG A 118 -58.41 51.40 -36.83
CA ARG A 118 -59.40 51.05 -37.88
C ARG A 118 -60.83 51.13 -37.37
N GLU A 119 -61.12 50.67 -36.15
CA GLU A 119 -62.45 50.74 -35.56
C GLU A 119 -62.93 52.20 -35.43
N LYS A 120 -62.05 53.11 -35.00
CA LYS A 120 -62.36 54.54 -34.95
C LYS A 120 -62.66 55.13 -36.32
N GLU A 121 -61.89 54.74 -37.35
CA GLU A 121 -62.12 55.20 -38.72
C GLU A 121 -63.47 54.70 -39.27
N ILE A 122 -63.81 53.44 -39.02
CA ILE A 122 -65.10 52.85 -39.42
C ILE A 122 -66.26 53.55 -38.69
N ASP A 123 -66.12 53.86 -37.39
CA ASP A 123 -67.15 54.57 -36.62
C ASP A 123 -67.38 56.00 -37.16
N GLN A 124 -66.31 56.70 -37.52
CA GLN A 124 -66.41 58.02 -38.18
C GLN A 124 -67.10 57.96 -39.54
N GLN A 125 -66.92 56.90 -40.32
CA GLN A 125 -67.58 56.72 -41.62
C GLN A 125 -69.07 56.32 -41.50
N ARG A 126 -69.49 55.75 -40.36
CA ARG A 126 -70.88 55.36 -40.09
C ARG A 126 -71.75 56.49 -39.52
N ARG A 127 -71.11 57.59 -39.12
CA ARG A 127 -71.75 58.77 -38.54
C ARG A 127 -72.10 59.80 -39.61
#